data_AF-A0AAP0FWG3-F1
#
_entry.id   AF-A0AAP0FWG3-F1
#
_cell.length_a   1.000
_cell.length_b   1.000
_cell.length_c   1.000
_cell.angle_alpha   90.00
_cell.angle_beta   90.00
_cell.angle_gamma   90.00
#
_symmetry.space_group_name_H-M   'P 1'
#
loop_
_entity.id
_entity.type
_entity.pdbx_description
1 polymer ?
#
loop_
_entity_poly.entity_id
_entity_poly.type
_entity_poly.pdbx_seq_one_letter_code
_entity_poly.pdbx_strand_id
1 'polypeptide(L)'
;MIDRLPQDVMVEITAIVAASSSTPVRDITRLRSTCKRFYKASMEDSVGRSMAVEKEDSMCWWHRNAYFSLLRYCARRGNPQASLLLALVYIYIFFLFIFE
;
A
#
# COMPACT_ATOMS: atom_id res chain seq x y z
N MET A 1 -1.70 14.04 23.52
CA MET A 1 -2.99 14.27 22.81
C MET A 1 -3.37 13.06 21.97
N ILE A 2 -2.42 12.44 21.23
CA ILE A 2 -2.63 11.15 20.53
C ILE A 2 -2.93 9.97 21.48
N ASP A 3 -2.39 9.98 22.69
CA ASP A 3 -2.49 8.83 23.61
C ASP A 3 -3.91 8.52 24.09
N ARG A 4 -4.85 9.47 23.96
CA ARG A 4 -6.25 9.32 24.36
C ARG A 4 -7.18 8.87 23.23
N LEU A 5 -6.74 8.87 21.98
CA LEU A 5 -7.59 8.43 20.88
C LEU A 5 -7.86 6.92 20.99
N PRO A 6 -9.05 6.43 20.63
CA PRO A 6 -9.29 5.01 20.42
C PRO A 6 -8.43 4.42 19.30
N GLN A 7 -8.20 3.10 19.29
CA GLN A 7 -7.27 2.48 18.34
C GLN A 7 -7.85 2.42 16.92
N ASP A 8 -9.15 2.20 16.78
CA ASP A 8 -9.93 2.28 15.54
C ASP A 8 -9.80 3.65 14.87
N VAL A 9 -9.84 4.75 15.62
CA VAL A 9 -9.63 6.10 15.06
C VAL A 9 -8.19 6.25 14.55
N MET A 10 -7.21 5.66 15.23
CA MET A 10 -5.82 5.66 14.74
C MET A 10 -5.69 4.89 13.41
N VAL A 11 -6.43 3.79 13.27
CA VAL A 11 -6.49 2.99 12.03
C VAL A 11 -7.13 3.79 10.91
N GLU A 12 -8.24 4.47 11.18
CA GLU A 12 -8.92 5.32 10.21
C GLU A 12 -8.02 6.45 9.71
N ILE A 13 -7.38 7.19 10.63
CA ILE A 13 -6.40 8.24 10.27
C ILE A 13 -5.29 7.64 9.39
N THR A 14 -4.77 6.48 9.78
CA THR A 14 -3.69 5.81 9.03
C THR A 14 -4.15 5.39 7.64
N ALA A 15 -5.38 4.89 7.50
CA ALA A 15 -5.97 4.52 6.22
C ALA A 15 -6.21 5.75 5.33
N ILE A 16 -6.68 6.86 5.91
CA ILE A 16 -6.83 8.14 5.19
C ILE A 16 -5.47 8.63 4.67
N VAL A 17 -4.41 8.55 5.49
CA VAL A 17 -3.05 8.89 5.06
C VAL A 17 -2.60 7.98 3.91
N ALA A 18 -2.83 6.66 4.02
CA ALA A 18 -2.48 5.70 2.97
C ALA A 18 -3.19 5.96 1.63
N ALA A 19 -4.43 6.44 1.66
CA ALA A 19 -5.22 6.77 0.47
C ALA A 19 -4.88 8.14 -0.13
N SER A 20 -4.68 9.14 0.73
CA SER A 20 -4.61 10.55 0.29
C SER A 20 -3.18 11.05 0.06
N SER A 21 -2.18 10.51 0.76
CA SER A 21 -0.78 10.95 0.63
C SER A 21 -0.28 10.84 -0.81
N SER A 22 0.60 11.76 -1.20
CA SER A 22 1.36 11.70 -2.46
C SER A 22 2.52 10.71 -2.43
N THR A 23 2.97 10.29 -1.25
CA THR A 23 4.00 9.26 -1.03
C THR A 23 3.59 8.30 0.06
N PRO A 24 2.53 7.51 -0.17
CA PRO A 24 1.83 6.77 0.88
C PRO A 24 2.72 5.74 1.59
N VAL A 25 3.64 5.06 0.90
CA VAL A 25 4.55 4.09 1.55
C VAL A 25 5.52 4.79 2.49
N ARG A 26 6.08 5.91 2.04
CA ARG A 26 7.02 6.70 2.84
C ARG A 26 6.34 7.29 4.06
N ASP A 27 5.16 7.85 3.89
CA ASP A 27 4.45 8.52 4.99
C ASP A 27 3.90 7.52 6.01
N ILE A 28 3.41 6.35 5.58
CA ILE A 28 3.04 5.26 6.49
C ILE A 28 4.27 4.72 7.23
N THR A 29 5.42 4.61 6.56
CA THR A 29 6.68 4.19 7.20
C THR A 29 7.13 5.20 8.26
N ARG A 30 7.03 6.49 7.98
CA ARG A 30 7.28 7.54 8.97
C ARG A 30 6.28 7.46 10.12
N LEU A 31 5.00 7.31 9.83
CA LEU A 31 3.95 7.22 10.84
C LEU A 31 4.20 6.03 11.80
N ARG A 32 4.59 4.87 11.27
CA ARG A 32 5.01 3.70 12.05
C ARG A 32 6.12 4.00 13.05
N SER A 33 7.09 4.82 12.66
CA SER A 33 8.24 5.16 13.52
C SER A 33 7.91 6.13 14.65
N THR A 34 6.76 6.81 14.59
CA THR A 34 6.39 7.81 15.61
C THR A 34 5.98 7.18 16.94
N CYS A 35 5.13 6.14 16.92
CA CYS A 35 4.70 5.46 18.14
C CYS A 35 4.15 4.05 17.89
N LYS A 36 4.13 3.23 18.95
CA LYS A 36 3.62 1.85 18.91
C LYS A 36 2.16 1.74 18.47
N ARG A 37 1.35 2.78 18.72
CA ARG A 37 -0.07 2.78 18.35
C ARG A 37 -0.28 2.95 16.85
N PHE A 38 0.47 3.87 16.24
CA PHE A 38 0.51 4.01 14.78
C PHE A 38 1.19 2.83 14.09
N TYR A 39 2.22 2.26 14.71
CA TYR A 39 2.78 1.00 14.25
C TYR A 39 1.69 -0.07 14.13
N LYS A 40 0.93 -0.32 15.20
CA LYS A 40 -0.21 -1.27 15.18
C LYS A 40 -1.26 -0.89 14.15
N ALA A 41 -1.68 0.38 14.12
CA ALA A 41 -2.69 0.85 13.18
C ALA A 41 -2.30 0.60 11.72
N SER A 42 -1.03 0.81 11.37
CA SER A 42 -0.51 0.59 10.03
C SER A 42 -0.43 -0.87 9.57
N MET A 43 -0.60 -1.82 10.50
CA MET A 43 -0.61 -3.25 10.25
C MET A 43 -2.02 -3.80 10.00
N GLU A 44 -3.06 -2.97 10.15
CA GLU A 44 -4.44 -3.36 9.86
C GLU A 44 -4.71 -3.50 8.37
N ASP A 45 -5.59 -4.43 8.01
CA ASP A 45 -5.90 -4.73 6.61
C ASP A 45 -6.50 -3.54 5.87
N SER A 46 -7.28 -2.71 6.58
CA SER A 46 -7.88 -1.47 6.05
C SER A 46 -6.83 -0.50 5.50
N VAL A 47 -5.64 -0.43 6.09
CA VAL A 47 -4.55 0.44 5.61
C VAL A 47 -3.97 -0.08 4.31
N GLY A 48 -3.73 -1.39 4.21
CA GLY A 48 -3.28 -2.00 2.96
C GLY A 48 -4.33 -1.90 1.85
N ARG A 49 -5.61 -2.06 2.21
CA ARG A 49 -6.76 -1.94 1.31
C ARG A 49 -6.92 -0.53 0.73
N SER A 50 -6.64 0.50 1.53
CA SER A 50 -6.79 1.91 1.16
C SER A 50 -5.55 2.53 0.52
N MET A 51 -4.41 1.84 0.52
CA MET A 51 -3.14 2.32 -0.02
C MET A 51 -3.27 2.77 -1.49
N ALA A 52 -2.92 4.01 -1.79
CA ALA A 52 -2.88 4.59 -3.13
C ALA A 52 -1.62 4.15 -3.90
N VAL A 53 -1.59 2.88 -4.35
CA VAL A 53 -0.43 2.24 -4.97
C VAL A 53 0.02 2.85 -6.30
N GLU A 54 -0.84 3.60 -7.00
CA GLU A 54 -0.51 4.37 -8.20
C GLU A 54 0.42 5.55 -7.93
N LYS A 55 0.34 6.12 -6.73
CA LYS A 55 1.18 7.27 -6.36
C LYS A 55 2.63 6.87 -6.11
N GLU A 56 2.90 5.57 -6.08
CA GLU A 56 4.23 4.98 -5.97
C GLU A 56 4.78 4.56 -7.34
N ASP A 57 4.34 5.17 -8.45
CA ASP A 57 4.83 4.82 -9.80
C ASP A 57 6.35 4.94 -9.92
N SER A 58 6.97 5.93 -9.27
CA SER A 58 8.45 6.03 -9.21
C SER A 58 9.09 4.74 -8.66
N MET A 59 8.43 4.06 -7.72
CA MET A 59 8.91 2.81 -7.14
C MET A 59 8.89 1.67 -8.16
N CYS A 60 7.97 1.69 -9.14
CA CYS A 60 7.94 0.74 -10.25
C CYS A 60 9.23 0.82 -11.09
N TRP A 61 9.72 2.03 -11.32
CA TRP A 61 10.91 2.30 -12.14
C TRP A 61 12.22 1.99 -11.40
N TRP A 62 12.38 2.51 -10.18
CA TRP A 62 13.65 2.45 -9.46
C TRP A 62 13.78 1.22 -8.53
N HIS A 63 12.65 0.67 -8.07
CA HIS A 63 12.61 -0.36 -7.02
C HIS A 63 11.58 -1.44 -7.34
N ARG A 64 11.60 -1.94 -8.58
CA ARG A 64 10.62 -2.89 -9.14
C ARG A 64 10.23 -4.04 -8.19
N ASN A 65 11.20 -4.72 -7.58
CA ASN A 65 10.93 -5.85 -6.65
C ASN A 65 10.15 -5.43 -5.41
N ALA A 66 10.47 -4.26 -4.86
CA ALA A 66 9.78 -3.72 -3.70
C ALA A 66 8.38 -3.22 -4.08
N TYR A 67 8.21 -2.64 -5.28
CA TYR A 67 6.91 -2.26 -5.81
C TYR A 67 5.99 -3.47 -6.00
N PHE A 68 6.46 -4.56 -6.60
CA PHE A 68 5.67 -5.78 -6.72
C PHE A 68 5.35 -6.42 -5.36
N SER A 69 6.26 -6.33 -4.39
CA SER A 69 6.01 -6.78 -3.03
C SER A 69 4.90 -5.96 -2.36
N LEU A 70 4.88 -4.64 -2.58
CA LEU A 70 3.81 -3.75 -2.14
C LEU A 70 2.48 -4.11 -2.80
N LEU A 71 2.44 -4.27 -4.13
CA LEU A 71 1.22 -4.65 -4.84
C LEU A 71 0.65 -5.97 -4.32
N ARG A 72 1.49 -7.00 -4.14
CA ARG A 72 1.05 -8.30 -3.57
C ARG A 72 0.59 -8.17 -2.12
N TYR A 73 1.22 -7.30 -1.33
CA TYR A 73 0.79 -7.02 0.04
C TYR A 73 -0.60 -6.37 0.07
N CYS A 74 -0.83 -5.34 -0.74
CA CYS A 74 -2.10 -4.62 -0.83
C CYS A 74 -3.21 -5.48 -1.44
N ALA A 75 -2.93 -6.23 -2.51
CA ALA A 75 -3.90 -7.11 -3.15
C ALA A 75 -4.43 -8.18 -2.18
N ARG A 76 -3.55 -8.81 -1.38
CA ARG A 76 -3.94 -9.77 -0.34
C ARG A 76 -4.88 -9.19 0.73
N ARG A 77 -4.87 -7.87 0.91
CA ARG A 77 -5.73 -7.13 1.86
C ARG A 77 -6.99 -6.56 1.21
N GLY A 78 -7.23 -6.90 -0.05
CA GLY A 78 -8.40 -6.51 -0.81
C GLY A 78 -8.28 -5.14 -1.47
N ASN A 79 -7.07 -4.63 -1.72
CA ASN A 79 -6.89 -3.43 -2.52
C ASN A 79 -7.20 -3.74 -4.00
N PRO A 80 -8.29 -3.18 -4.57
CA PRO A 80 -8.75 -3.55 -5.91
C PRO A 80 -7.75 -3.12 -7.00
N GLN A 81 -7.12 -1.97 -6.79
CA GLN A 81 -6.18 -1.40 -7.75
C GLN A 81 -4.86 -2.19 -7.79
N ALA A 82 -4.36 -2.62 -6.64
CA ALA A 82 -3.20 -3.49 -6.58
C ALA A 82 -3.45 -4.83 -7.29
N SER A 83 -4.65 -5.40 -7.13
CA SER A 83 -5.08 -6.61 -7.85
C SER A 83 -5.15 -6.38 -9.36
N LEU A 84 -5.71 -5.25 -9.81
CA LEU A 84 -5.76 -4.87 -11.22
C LEU A 84 -4.35 -4.77 -11.83
N LEU A 85 -3.44 -4.05 -11.18
CA LEU A 85 -2.07 -3.86 -11.67
C LEU A 85 -1.31 -5.18 -11.77
N LEU A 86 -1.46 -6.07 -10.78
CA LEU A 86 -0.86 -7.41 -10.85
C LEU A 86 -1.43 -8.22 -12.02
N ALA A 87 -2.75 -8.22 -12.22
CA ALA A 87 -3.40 -8.92 -13.32
C ALA A 87 -2.91 -8.41 -14.68
N LEU A 88 -2.80 -7.10 -14.87
CA LEU A 88 -2.27 -6.50 -16.09
C LEU A 88 -0.84 -6.96 -16.39
N VAL A 89 0.02 -7.03 -15.38
CA VAL A 89 1.38 -7.54 -15.54
C VAL A 89 1.39 -9.00 -15.96
N TYR A 90 0.55 -9.86 -15.35
CA TYR A 90 0.44 -11.26 -15.74
C TYR A 90 -0.05 -11.42 -17.18
N ILE A 91 -1.06 -10.65 -17.58
CA ILE A 91 -1.61 -10.68 -18.93
C ILE A 91 -0.55 -10.22 -19.95
N TYR A 92 0.16 -9.12 -19.66
CA TYR A 92 1.22 -8.60 -20.52
C TYR A 92 2.35 -9.62 -20.72
N ILE A 93 2.81 -10.24 -19.62
CA ILE A 93 3.83 -11.29 -19.68
C ILE A 93 3.32 -12.50 -20.47
N PHE A 94 2.08 -12.93 -20.23
CA PHE A 94 1.48 -14.04 -20.96
C PHE A 94 1.42 -13.77 -22.48
N PHE A 95 1.09 -12.55 -22.89
CA PHE A 95 1.11 -12.18 -24.31
C PHE A 95 2.52 -12.17 -24.90
N LEU A 96 3.54 -11.70 -24.17
CA LEU A 96 4.92 -11.76 -24.64
C LEU A 96 5.38 -13.20 -24.91
N PHE A 97 5.00 -14.15 -24.06
CA PHE A 97 5.38 -15.56 -24.22
C PHE A 97 4.61 -16.34 -25.31
N ILE A 98 3.49 -15.82 -25.81
CA ILE A 98 2.71 -16.48 -26.88
C ILE A 98 3.11 -15.99 -28.28
N PHE A 99 3.67 -14.79 -28.38
CA PHE A 99 4.00 -14.14 -29.64
C PHE A 99 5.52 -14.06 -29.94
N GLU A 100 6.36 -14.69 -29.12
CA GLU A 100 7.76 -15.05 -29.42
C GLU A 100 7.90 -16.55 -29.68
#